data_AF-B3RSX7-F1
#
_entry.id   AF-B3RSX7-F1
#
_cell.length_a   1.000
_cell.length_b   1.000
_cell.length_c   1.000
_cell.angle_alpha   90.00
_cell.angle_beta   90.00
_cell.angle_gamma   90.00
#
_symmetry.space_group_name_H-M   'P 1'
#
loop_
_entity.id
_entity.type
_entity.pdbx_description
1 polymer ?
#
loop_
_entity_poly.entity_id
_entity_poly.type
_entity_poly.pdbx_seq_one_letter_code
_entity_poly.pdbx_strand_id
1 'polypeptide(L)'
;KEAKNHGDLLMINLKEHHKSLTDKTLLGMYWASQICRSQFYYKGDDDVWVNKWRLFDLIIKLNVRIESNIDLSSCWIGFVSSINHVPIRNKKSKYYVSYEDFNGERFPRFCSGFGYFMSRETASKVITSVPYVKKIPGIDDVYI
;
A
#
# COMPACT_ATOMS: atom_id res chain seq x y z
N LYS A 1 -3.14 -25.75 8.51
CA LYS A 1 -4.22 -26.44 7.76
C LYS A 1 -4.63 -25.60 6.55
N GLU A 2 -5.04 -24.35 6.74
CA GLU A 2 -5.39 -23.39 5.66
C GLU A 2 -4.30 -23.20 4.60
N ALA A 3 -3.06 -22.84 5.00
CA ALA A 3 -1.94 -22.65 4.07
C ALA A 3 -1.72 -23.82 3.11
N LYS A 4 -1.86 -25.06 3.61
CA LYS A 4 -1.71 -26.29 2.83
C LYS A 4 -2.88 -26.51 1.87
N ASN A 5 -4.08 -26.06 2.24
CA ASN A 5 -5.29 -26.31 1.48
C ASN A 5 -5.47 -25.31 0.32
N HIS A 6 -5.06 -24.06 0.51
CA HIS A 6 -5.33 -22.99 -0.45
C HIS A 6 -4.07 -22.44 -1.15
N GLY A 7 -2.90 -22.53 -0.51
CA GLY A 7 -1.63 -22.09 -1.11
C GLY A 7 -1.56 -20.58 -1.39
N ASP A 8 -2.41 -19.79 -0.76
CA ASP A 8 -2.61 -18.35 -0.97
C ASP A 8 -2.12 -17.50 0.21
N LEU A 9 -1.44 -18.11 1.18
CA LEU A 9 -0.92 -17.41 2.35
C LEU A 9 0.56 -17.06 2.20
N LEU A 10 0.85 -15.77 2.30
CA LEU A 10 2.20 -15.26 2.56
C LEU A 10 2.34 -15.01 4.06
N MET A 11 3.21 -15.79 4.73
CA MET A 11 3.46 -15.64 6.17
C MET A 11 4.82 -14.99 6.41
N ILE A 12 4.83 -14.00 7.28
CA ILE A 12 6.02 -13.25 7.68
C ILE A 12 6.26 -13.54 9.16
N ASN A 13 7.53 -13.76 9.55
CA ASN A 13 7.91 -13.91 10.95
C ASN A 13 7.93 -12.55 11.68
N LEU A 14 6.76 -11.95 11.84
CA LEU A 14 6.56 -10.66 12.50
C LEU A 14 5.40 -10.81 13.49
N LYS A 15 5.57 -10.25 14.70
CA LYS A 15 4.50 -10.28 15.70
C LYS A 15 3.35 -9.39 15.23
N GLU A 16 2.16 -9.96 15.12
CA GLU A 16 0.96 -9.22 14.73
C GLU A 16 0.65 -8.14 15.77
N HIS A 17 0.65 -6.88 15.31
CA HIS A 17 0.36 -5.70 16.10
C HIS A 17 0.09 -4.54 15.14
N HIS A 18 -0.71 -3.55 15.52
CA HIS A 18 -0.98 -2.39 14.66
C HIS A 18 0.31 -1.67 14.21
N LYS A 19 1.32 -1.61 15.08
CA LYS A 19 2.63 -1.00 14.75
C LYS A 19 3.44 -1.78 13.69
N SER A 20 3.11 -3.05 13.48
CA SER A 20 3.71 -3.91 12.48
C SER A 20 3.09 -3.71 11.09
N LEU A 21 2.01 -2.93 10.97
CA LEU A 21 1.25 -2.78 9.72
C LEU A 21 2.11 -2.25 8.56
N THR A 22 2.91 -1.21 8.81
CA THR A 22 3.81 -0.64 7.80
C THR A 22 4.80 -1.68 7.27
N ASP A 23 5.38 -2.50 8.15
CA ASP A 23 6.28 -3.58 7.75
C ASP A 23 5.55 -4.67 6.96
N LYS A 24 4.33 -5.03 7.38
CA LYS A 24 3.47 -6.00 6.68
C LYS A 24 3.14 -5.53 5.26
N THR A 25 2.76 -4.26 5.10
CA THR A 25 2.44 -3.66 3.80
C THR A 25 3.68 -3.59 2.90
N LEU A 26 4.84 -3.16 3.42
CA LEU A 26 6.08 -3.12 2.66
C LEU A 26 6.55 -4.50 2.21
N LEU A 27 6.49 -5.50 3.09
CA LEU A 27 6.91 -6.86 2.75
C LEU A 27 5.94 -7.49 1.74
N GLY A 28 4.64 -7.23 1.85
CA GLY A 28 3.66 -7.61 0.84
C GLY A 28 3.94 -6.97 -0.51
N MET A 29 4.21 -5.65 -0.55
CA MET A 29 4.57 -4.93 -1.77
C MET A 29 5.92 -5.38 -2.36
N TYR A 30 6.91 -5.69 -1.52
CA TYR A 30 8.18 -6.26 -1.94
C TYR A 30 7.97 -7.61 -2.61
N TRP A 31 7.26 -8.52 -1.94
CA TRP A 31 6.95 -9.83 -2.50
C TRP A 31 6.19 -9.72 -3.82
N ALA A 32 5.15 -8.87 -3.85
CA ALA A 32 4.35 -8.65 -5.04
C ALA A 32 5.20 -8.10 -6.20
N SER A 33 5.98 -7.04 -5.99
CA SER A 33 6.73 -6.37 -7.06
C SER A 33 7.96 -7.15 -7.56
N GLN A 34 8.67 -7.85 -6.66
CA GLN A 34 9.93 -8.53 -6.95
C GLN A 34 9.75 -10.00 -7.33
N ILE A 35 8.77 -10.68 -6.74
CA ILE A 35 8.57 -12.12 -6.94
C ILE A 35 7.50 -12.39 -7.99
N CYS A 36 6.40 -11.62 -7.99
CA CYS A 36 5.34 -11.80 -8.98
C CYS A 36 5.64 -11.07 -10.30
N ARG A 37 5.10 -11.60 -11.39
CA ARG A 37 5.18 -11.02 -12.74
C ARG A 37 3.84 -10.43 -13.18
N SER A 38 3.16 -9.67 -12.33
CA SER A 38 1.95 -8.94 -12.74
C SER A 38 2.28 -7.50 -13.14
N GLN A 39 1.47 -6.94 -14.05
CA GLN A 39 1.59 -5.54 -14.47
C GLN A 39 1.01 -4.57 -13.44
N PHE A 40 0.01 -5.03 -12.69
CA PHE A 40 -0.69 -4.24 -11.70
C PHE A 40 -0.93 -5.04 -10.42
N TYR A 41 -1.05 -4.31 -9.31
CA TYR A 41 -1.31 -4.84 -7.99
C TYR A 41 -2.45 -4.06 -7.34
N TYR A 42 -3.31 -4.78 -6.62
CA TYR A 42 -4.32 -4.21 -5.74
C TYR A 42 -3.96 -4.58 -4.30
N LYS A 43 -3.88 -3.56 -3.44
CA LYS A 43 -3.86 -3.72 -1.98
C LYS A 43 -5.23 -3.36 -1.46
N GLY A 44 -5.77 -4.17 -0.57
CA GLY A 44 -6.98 -3.87 0.20
C GLY A 44 -6.92 -4.55 1.56
N ASP A 45 -7.74 -4.06 2.48
CA ASP A 45 -7.90 -4.70 3.80
C ASP A 45 -8.97 -5.81 3.70
N ASP A 46 -8.96 -6.74 4.65
CA ASP A 46 -9.84 -7.92 4.66
C ASP A 46 -11.29 -7.62 5.08
N ASP A 47 -11.53 -6.40 5.57
CA ASP A 47 -12.85 -5.86 5.95
C ASP A 47 -13.47 -4.95 4.87
N VAL A 48 -12.95 -4.99 3.64
CA VAL A 48 -13.39 -4.14 2.53
C VAL A 48 -14.00 -4.97 1.41
N TRP A 49 -15.14 -4.50 0.87
CA TRP A 49 -15.75 -5.13 -0.29
C TRP A 49 -15.15 -4.61 -1.60
N VAL A 50 -14.74 -5.52 -2.48
CA VAL A 50 -14.16 -5.19 -3.79
C VAL A 50 -15.10 -5.57 -4.92
N ASN A 51 -15.53 -4.59 -5.72
CA ASN A 51 -16.21 -4.86 -6.98
C ASN A 51 -15.21 -5.33 -8.05
N LYS A 52 -14.94 -6.64 -8.08
CA LYS A 52 -13.97 -7.24 -9.03
C LYS A 52 -14.27 -6.94 -10.50
N TRP A 53 -15.54 -6.81 -10.89
CA TRP A 53 -15.91 -6.52 -12.27
C TRP A 53 -15.45 -5.11 -12.69
N ARG A 54 -15.65 -4.12 -11.81
CA ARG A 54 -15.14 -2.76 -12.03
C ARG A 54 -13.61 -2.70 -12.02
N LEU A 55 -12.96 -3.55 -11.21
CA LEU A 55 -11.51 -3.68 -11.21
C LEU A 55 -10.99 -4.25 -12.54
N PHE A 56 -11.65 -5.26 -13.10
CA PHE A 56 -11.31 -5.78 -14.42
C PHE A 56 -11.55 -4.76 -15.54
N ASP A 57 -12.67 -4.02 -15.50
CA ASP A 57 -12.91 -2.92 -16.45
C ASP A 57 -11.79 -1.88 -16.40
N LEU A 58 -11.29 -1.54 -15.21
CA LEU A 58 -10.16 -0.64 -15.04
C LEU A 58 -8.90 -1.19 -15.71
N ILE A 59 -8.55 -2.46 -15.46
CA ILE A 59 -7.37 -3.11 -16.06
C ILE A 59 -7.47 -3.11 -17.59
N ILE A 60 -8.62 -3.45 -18.16
CA ILE A 60 -8.83 -3.44 -19.61
C ILE A 60 -8.59 -2.03 -20.17
N LYS A 61 -9.15 -0.99 -19.54
CA LYS A 61 -8.93 0.40 -19.96
C LYS A 61 -7.48 0.83 -19.86
N LEU A 62 -6.75 0.39 -18.83
CA LEU A 62 -5.33 0.69 -18.67
C LEU A 62 -4.48 -0.03 -19.74
N ASN A 63 -4.82 -1.26 -20.10
CA ASN A 63 -4.12 -2.00 -21.16
C ASN A 63 -4.28 -1.32 -22.52
N VAL A 64 -5.48 -0.86 -22.88
CA VAL A 64 -5.69 -0.07 -24.12
C VAL A 64 -4.83 1.20 -24.14
N ARG A 65 -4.62 1.84 -22.98
CA ARG A 65 -3.73 3.00 -22.87
C ARG A 65 -2.26 2.63 -23.10
N ILE A 66 -1.81 1.50 -22.56
CA ILE A 66 -0.46 0.98 -22.80
C ILE A 66 -0.25 0.72 -24.30
N GLU A 67 -1.20 0.07 -24.96
CA GLU A 67 -1.16 -0.18 -26.42
C GLU A 67 -1.12 1.12 -27.24
N SER A 68 -1.69 2.20 -26.68
CA SER A 68 -1.64 3.55 -27.23
C SER A 68 -0.38 4.33 -26.82
N ASN A 69 0.66 3.65 -26.32
CA ASN A 69 1.93 4.23 -25.85
C ASN A 69 1.81 5.25 -24.70
N ILE A 70 0.78 5.14 -23.86
CA ILE A 70 0.68 5.94 -22.63
C ILE A 70 1.51 5.30 -21.54
N ASP A 71 2.44 6.07 -20.96
CA ASP A 71 3.24 5.62 -19.82
C ASP A 71 2.40 5.47 -18.54
N LEU A 72 2.30 4.24 -18.04
CA LEU A 72 1.67 3.91 -16.76
C LEU A 72 2.69 3.57 -15.66
N SER A 73 3.96 3.89 -15.85
CA SER A 73 5.03 3.64 -14.87
C SER A 73 4.86 4.38 -13.54
N SER A 74 3.93 5.32 -13.49
CA SER A 74 3.57 6.11 -12.30
C SER A 74 2.06 6.01 -11.98
N CYS A 75 1.42 4.92 -12.40
CA CYS A 75 0.02 4.67 -12.11
C CYS A 75 -0.17 4.29 -10.64
N TRP A 76 -0.95 5.11 -9.93
CA TRP A 76 -1.43 4.88 -8.58
C TRP A 76 -2.83 5.45 -8.45
N ILE A 77 -3.80 4.57 -8.19
CA ILE A 77 -5.22 4.90 -8.16
C ILE A 77 -5.80 4.45 -6.83
N GLY A 78 -6.46 5.36 -6.12
CA GLY A 78 -7.12 5.08 -4.85
C GLY A 78 -7.90 6.29 -4.38
N PHE A 79 -8.49 6.19 -3.20
CA PHE A 79 -9.07 7.36 -2.55
C PHE A 79 -7.95 8.21 -1.95
N VAL A 80 -7.58 9.28 -2.65
CA VAL A 80 -6.53 10.18 -2.19
C VAL A 80 -7.07 11.07 -1.08
N SER A 81 -6.58 10.88 0.14
CA SER A 81 -6.82 11.86 1.20
C SER A 81 -6.07 13.13 0.87
N SER A 82 -6.81 14.13 0.39
CA SER A 82 -6.32 15.48 0.14
C SER A 82 -6.38 16.37 1.39
N ILE A 83 -7.02 15.88 2.46
CA ILE A 83 -7.07 16.58 3.74
C ILE A 83 -5.73 16.34 4.43
N ASN A 84 -5.01 17.43 4.71
CA ASN A 84 -3.75 17.37 5.43
C ASN A 84 -3.99 16.96 6.90
N HIS A 85 -4.16 15.67 7.15
CA HIS A 85 -4.43 15.11 8.48
C HIS A 85 -3.28 15.42 9.44
N VAL A 86 -3.62 15.77 10.69
CA VAL A 86 -2.65 16.02 11.75
C VAL A 86 -2.28 14.69 12.42
N PRO A 87 -0.99 14.38 12.59
CA PRO A 87 -0.57 13.14 13.26
C PRO A 87 -1.07 13.10 14.71
N ILE A 88 -1.68 11.99 15.11
CA ILE A 88 -2.22 11.85 16.47
C ILE A 88 -1.07 11.66 17.47
N ARG A 89 -0.92 12.59 18.41
CA ARG A 89 0.16 12.56 19.43
C ARG A 89 -0.24 11.94 20.77
N ASN A 90 -1.49 11.45 20.89
CA ASN A 90 -1.94 10.74 22.07
C ASN A 90 -1.45 9.28 22.08
N LYS A 91 -0.55 8.93 23.01
CA LYS A 91 0.03 7.58 23.17
C LYS A 91 -0.99 6.45 23.39
N LYS A 92 -2.22 6.76 23.81
CA LYS A 92 -3.30 5.78 23.99
C LYS A 92 -4.02 5.44 22.68
N SER A 93 -3.83 6.21 21.62
CA SER A 93 -4.43 5.96 20.31
C SER A 93 -3.66 4.86 19.57
N LYS A 94 -4.38 3.94 18.91
CA LYS A 94 -3.75 2.98 17.99
C LYS A 94 -3.01 3.67 16.84
N TYR A 95 -3.47 4.86 16.45
CA TYR A 95 -2.88 5.71 15.41
C TYR A 95 -1.84 6.71 15.95
N TYR A 96 -1.32 6.52 17.17
CA TYR A 96 -0.28 7.38 17.73
C TYR A 96 0.95 7.45 16.82
N VAL A 97 1.46 8.65 16.55
CA VAL A 97 2.74 8.85 15.85
C VAL A 97 3.64 9.72 16.71
N SER A 98 4.86 9.27 16.97
CA SER A 98 5.84 10.04 17.74
C SER A 98 6.45 11.16 16.87
N TYR A 99 6.97 12.22 17.51
CA TYR A 99 7.72 13.25 16.79
C TYR A 99 9.02 12.70 16.18
N GLU A 100 9.55 11.62 16.76
CA GLU A 100 10.69 10.91 16.22
C GLU A 100 10.32 10.23 14.90
N ASP A 101 9.20 9.49 14.83
CA ASP A 101 8.76 8.80 13.62
C ASP A 101 8.35 9.77 12.51
N PHE A 102 7.68 10.87 12.88
CA PHE A 102 7.27 11.92 11.95
C PHE A 102 7.16 13.26 12.66
N ASN A 103 8.02 14.21 12.32
CA ASN A 103 8.06 15.54 12.93
C ASN A 103 7.18 16.59 12.21
N GLY A 104 6.62 16.25 11.05
CA GLY A 104 5.75 17.16 10.31
C GLY A 104 4.47 17.50 11.06
N GLU A 105 3.96 18.70 10.81
CA GLU A 105 2.69 19.16 11.39
C GLU A 105 1.49 18.44 10.79
N ARG A 106 1.60 18.04 9.52
CA ARG A 106 0.55 17.37 8.75
C ARG A 106 1.15 16.32 7.84
N PHE A 107 0.39 15.25 7.61
CA PHE A 107 0.77 14.22 6.66
C PHE A 107 0.73 14.76 5.21
N PRO A 108 1.57 14.22 4.31
CA PRO A 108 1.45 14.47 2.88
C PRO A 108 0.12 13.90 2.34
N ARG A 109 -0.16 14.10 1.05
CA ARG A 109 -1.27 13.40 0.39
C ARG A 109 -0.94 11.92 0.29
N PHE A 110 -1.90 11.06 0.61
CA PHE A 110 -1.75 9.61 0.55
C PHE A 110 -3.03 8.94 0.04
N CYS A 111 -2.91 7.71 -0.47
CA CYS A 111 -4.09 6.88 -0.74
C CYS A 111 -4.53 6.20 0.54
N SER A 112 -5.82 6.30 0.88
CA SER A 112 -6.34 5.70 2.10
C SER A 112 -6.10 4.18 2.16
N GLY A 113 -5.77 3.70 3.35
CA GLY A 113 -5.34 2.32 3.60
C GLY A 113 -6.34 1.24 3.16
N PHE A 114 -7.64 1.51 3.14
CA PHE A 114 -8.66 0.50 2.79
C PHE A 114 -8.47 -0.09 1.39
N GLY A 115 -7.83 0.63 0.47
CA GLY A 115 -7.32 0.02 -0.74
C GLY A 115 -6.89 0.97 -1.84
N TYR A 116 -5.93 0.49 -2.63
CA TYR A 116 -5.37 1.20 -3.76
C TYR A 116 -4.81 0.22 -4.81
N PHE A 117 -4.68 0.73 -6.02
CA PHE A 117 -4.21 0.03 -7.20
C PHE A 117 -2.95 0.72 -7.73
N MET A 118 -1.92 -0.07 -8.06
CA MET A 118 -0.64 0.44 -8.56
C MET A 118 -0.15 -0.35 -9.76
N SER A 119 0.58 0.29 -10.67
CA SER A 119 1.45 -0.44 -11.59
C SER A 119 2.65 -1.04 -10.86
N ARG A 120 3.25 -2.08 -11.46
CA ARG A 120 4.44 -2.73 -10.93
C ARG A 120 5.60 -1.76 -10.76
N GLU A 121 5.77 -0.85 -11.71
CA GLU A 121 6.83 0.14 -11.71
C GLU A 121 6.66 1.12 -10.55
N THR A 122 5.43 1.57 -10.27
CA THR A 122 5.12 2.39 -9.10
C THR A 122 5.45 1.64 -7.80
N ALA A 123 4.97 0.41 -7.65
CA ALA A 123 5.25 -0.40 -6.46
C ALA A 123 6.77 -0.62 -6.28
N SER A 124 7.50 -0.85 -7.37
CA SER A 124 8.96 -1.01 -7.35
C SER A 124 9.66 0.28 -6.92
N LYS A 125 9.23 1.44 -7.44
CA LYS A 125 9.76 2.75 -7.04
C LYS A 125 9.56 3.00 -5.54
N VAL A 126 8.40 2.66 -4.99
CA VAL A 126 8.12 2.72 -3.54
C VAL A 126 9.09 1.83 -2.77
N ILE A 127 9.25 0.57 -3.16
CA ILE A 127 10.17 -0.36 -2.48
C ILE A 127 11.61 0.15 -2.52
N THR A 128 12.06 0.72 -3.63
CA THR A 128 13.42 1.27 -3.75
C THR A 128 13.63 2.56 -2.95
N SER A 129 12.55 3.28 -2.59
CA SER A 129 12.65 4.52 -1.80
C SER A 129 12.73 4.27 -0.28
N VAL A 130 12.32 3.08 0.19
CA VAL A 130 12.29 2.70 1.62
C VAL A 130 13.57 3.05 2.38
N PRO A 131 14.80 2.77 1.88
CA PRO A 131 16.03 3.07 2.63
C PRO A 131 16.26 4.57 2.88
N TYR A 132 15.59 5.44 2.12
CA TYR A 132 15.79 6.89 2.16
C TYR A 132 14.70 7.64 2.92
N VAL A 133 13.63 6.95 3.34
CA VAL A 133 12.48 7.56 4.02
C VAL A 133 12.31 6.94 5.40
N LYS A 134 12.29 7.79 6.44
CA LYS A 134 12.06 7.33 7.81
C LYS A 134 10.69 6.66 7.93
N LYS A 135 10.70 5.40 8.38
CA LYS A 135 9.49 4.60 8.57
C LYS A 135 8.54 5.21 9.60
N ILE A 136 7.24 5.22 9.30
CA ILE A 136 6.18 5.59 10.24
C ILE A 136 5.45 4.32 10.70
N PRO A 137 5.70 3.81 11.92
CA PRO A 137 5.14 2.53 12.36
C PRO A 137 3.63 2.58 12.60
N GLY A 138 2.91 1.70 11.90
CA GLY A 138 1.46 1.50 12.04
C GLY A 138 0.60 2.51 11.31
N ILE A 139 1.18 3.35 10.45
CA ILE A 139 0.45 4.25 9.55
C ILE A 139 1.00 3.96 8.16
N ASP A 140 0.63 2.81 7.62
CA ASP A 140 1.17 2.30 6.35
C ASP A 140 0.71 3.17 5.18
N ASP A 141 -0.56 3.54 5.15
CA ASP A 141 -1.15 4.35 4.08
C ASP A 141 -0.46 5.70 3.89
N VAL A 142 -0.06 6.37 4.96
CA VAL A 142 0.74 7.61 4.90
C VAL A 142 2.21 7.35 4.53
N TYR A 143 2.77 6.22 4.95
CA TYR A 143 4.18 5.91 4.71
C TYR A 143 4.46 5.49 3.25
N ILE A 144 3.55 4.70 2.68
CA ILE A 144 3.58 4.29 1.27
C ILE A 144 3.38 5.51 0.37
#